data_AF-A0A2U1LT92-F1
#
_entry.id   AF-A0A2U1LT92-F1
#
_cell.length_a   1.000
_cell.length_b   1.000
_cell.length_c   1.000
_cell.angle_alpha   90.00
_cell.angle_beta   90.00
_cell.angle_gamma   90.00
#
_symmetry.space_group_name_H-M   'P 1'
#
loop_
_entity.id
_entity.type
_entity.pdbx_description
1 polymer ?
#
loop_
_entity_poly.entity_id
_entity_poly.type
_entity_poly.pdbx_seq_one_letter_code
_entity_poly.pdbx_strand_id
1 'polypeptide(L)'
;MLVDKYLNKKIVPSDEVISCWLIDMVKYFKDHRDIDKMKEVKDAKIGMEEIEKMYWEVLSIQNSICWFLLFPWIVIASWNIRSLNQEKKQKDARNLIQEEKLQVCAILETHLKAGNLSTDCDKVFGSWSWISNSSFSKNSSRIVVAWNSNRIKLSPITVSRHSIFCIVEALQVILKCFVVSYMLQTQVWKEEVCGKSYKWLKV
;
A
#
# COMPACT_ATOMS: atom_id res chain seq x y z
N MET A 1 -35.03 -22.23 -14.33
CA MET A 1 -35.41 -22.76 -13.00
C MET A 1 -35.37 -21.65 -11.95
N LEU A 2 -36.04 -21.82 -10.81
CA LEU A 2 -36.05 -20.85 -9.69
C LEU A 2 -34.62 -20.49 -9.24
N VAL A 3 -33.72 -21.47 -9.23
CA VAL A 3 -32.30 -21.34 -8.85
C VAL A 3 -31.51 -20.44 -9.81
N ASP A 4 -31.76 -20.51 -11.12
CA ASP A 4 -31.05 -19.72 -12.14
C ASP A 4 -31.26 -18.22 -11.97
N LYS A 5 -32.39 -17.81 -11.40
CA LYS A 5 -32.66 -16.41 -11.06
C LYS A 5 -31.62 -15.85 -10.08
N TYR A 6 -31.13 -16.69 -9.17
CA TYR A 6 -30.10 -16.33 -8.19
C TYR A 6 -28.70 -16.40 -8.78
N LEU A 7 -28.41 -17.44 -9.59
CA LEU A 7 -27.13 -17.58 -10.29
C LEU A 7 -26.88 -16.43 -11.27
N ASN A 8 -27.83 -16.15 -12.17
CA ASN A 8 -27.70 -15.09 -13.18
C ASN A 8 -27.56 -13.69 -12.58
N LYS A 9 -28.17 -13.46 -11.41
CA LYS A 9 -28.06 -12.18 -10.69
C LYS A 9 -26.87 -12.15 -9.72
N LYS A 10 -26.12 -13.25 -9.57
CA LYS A 10 -25.04 -13.43 -8.58
C LYS A 10 -25.48 -13.09 -7.14
N ILE A 11 -26.72 -13.41 -6.78
CA ILE A 11 -27.30 -13.13 -5.46
C ILE A 11 -27.25 -14.39 -4.61
N VAL A 12 -26.81 -14.26 -3.35
CA VAL A 12 -26.88 -15.35 -2.36
C VAL A 12 -28.31 -15.42 -1.80
N PRO A 13 -29.02 -16.56 -1.90
CA PRO A 13 -30.34 -16.72 -1.32
C PRO A 13 -30.27 -16.75 0.23
N SER A 14 -31.37 -16.37 0.90
CA SER A 14 -31.49 -16.50 2.35
C SER A 14 -31.72 -17.96 2.77
N ASP A 15 -31.39 -18.30 4.01
CA ASP A 15 -31.51 -19.68 4.54
C ASP A 15 -32.94 -20.23 4.46
N GLU A 16 -33.95 -19.36 4.66
CA GLU A 16 -35.36 -19.69 4.48
C GLU A 16 -35.66 -20.14 3.05
N VAL A 17 -35.15 -19.42 2.05
CA VAL A 17 -35.32 -19.75 0.63
C VAL A 17 -34.60 -21.05 0.27
N ILE A 18 -33.41 -21.26 0.83
CA ILE A 18 -32.62 -22.49 0.60
C ILE A 18 -33.33 -23.70 1.21
N SER A 19 -33.98 -23.55 2.37
CA SER A 19 -34.74 -24.63 3.01
C SER A 19 -35.95 -25.11 2.19
N CYS A 20 -36.48 -24.26 1.31
CA CYS A 20 -37.58 -24.59 0.41
C CYS A 20 -37.11 -25.27 -0.89
N TRP A 21 -35.80 -25.43 -1.09
CA TRP A 21 -35.25 -26.05 -2.29
C TRP A 21 -35.07 -27.55 -2.10
N LEU A 22 -35.28 -28.30 -3.19
CA LEU A 22 -34.92 -29.71 -3.23
C LEU A 22 -33.40 -29.87 -3.07
N ILE A 23 -32.96 -31.00 -2.51
CA ILE A 23 -31.54 -31.30 -2.27
C ILE A 23 -30.71 -31.14 -3.55
N ASP A 24 -31.23 -31.59 -4.69
CA ASP A 24 -30.56 -31.48 -5.99
C ASP A 24 -30.47 -30.03 -6.47
N MET A 25 -31.44 -29.18 -6.13
CA MET A 25 -31.41 -27.74 -6.45
C MET A 25 -30.35 -27.00 -5.62
N VAL A 26 -30.20 -27.36 -4.34
CA VAL A 26 -29.14 -26.82 -3.47
C VAL A 26 -27.77 -27.25 -3.97
N LYS A 27 -27.63 -28.52 -4.37
CA LYS A 27 -26.39 -29.04 -4.95
C LYS A 27 -26.05 -28.33 -6.26
N TYR A 28 -27.01 -28.23 -7.17
CA TYR A 28 -26.86 -27.52 -8.46
C TYR A 28 -26.38 -26.08 -8.28
N PHE A 29 -26.94 -25.34 -7.32
CA PHE A 29 -26.54 -23.96 -7.01
C PHE A 29 -25.10 -23.86 -6.51
N LYS A 30 -24.68 -24.74 -5.59
CA LYS A 30 -23.33 -24.74 -5.04
C LYS A 30 -22.29 -25.04 -6.12
N ASP A 31 -22.52 -26.09 -6.90
CA ASP A 31 -21.61 -26.53 -7.95
C ASP A 31 -21.42 -25.42 -9.01
N HIS A 32 -22.50 -24.78 -9.48
CA HIS A 32 -22.40 -23.69 -10.46
C HIS A 32 -21.71 -22.46 -9.90
N ARG A 33 -21.96 -22.11 -8.64
CA ARG A 33 -21.31 -20.98 -7.99
C ARG A 33 -19.80 -21.19 -7.83
N ASP A 34 -19.37 -22.42 -7.55
CA ASP A 34 -17.96 -22.75 -7.43
C ASP A 34 -17.27 -22.79 -8.80
N ILE A 35 -17.96 -23.24 -9.85
CA ILE A 35 -17.51 -23.12 -11.25
C ILE A 35 -17.31 -21.64 -11.64
N ASP A 36 -18.26 -20.76 -11.32
CA ASP A 36 -18.16 -19.32 -11.62
C ASP A 36 -16.97 -18.67 -10.91
N LYS A 37 -16.76 -18.96 -9.61
CA LYS A 37 -15.57 -18.48 -8.88
C LYS A 37 -14.27 -18.99 -9.51
N MET A 38 -14.23 -20.26 -9.89
CA MET A 38 -13.06 -20.85 -10.54
C MET A 38 -12.78 -20.17 -11.89
N LYS A 39 -13.81 -19.79 -12.63
CA LYS A 39 -13.68 -19.06 -13.89
C LYS A 39 -13.18 -17.64 -13.66
N GLU A 40 -13.74 -16.91 -12.70
CA GLU A 40 -13.29 -15.56 -12.33
C GLU A 40 -11.80 -15.55 -11.90
N VAL A 41 -11.36 -16.56 -11.14
CA VAL A 41 -9.94 -16.71 -10.76
C VAL A 41 -9.06 -17.02 -11.97
N LYS A 42 -9.53 -17.84 -12.93
CA LYS A 42 -8.79 -18.13 -14.16
C LYS A 42 -8.69 -16.89 -15.06
N ASP A 43 -9.79 -16.18 -15.26
CA ASP A 43 -9.84 -14.97 -16.06
C ASP A 43 -8.94 -13.87 -15.44
N ALA A 44 -8.90 -13.77 -14.11
CA ALA A 44 -7.98 -12.88 -13.41
C ALA A 44 -6.50 -13.28 -13.58
N LYS A 45 -6.19 -14.59 -13.58
CA LYS A 45 -4.84 -15.09 -13.87
C LYS A 45 -4.41 -14.81 -15.30
N ILE A 46 -5.30 -15.06 -16.27
CA ILE A 46 -5.07 -14.75 -17.68
C ILE A 46 -4.82 -13.24 -17.85
N GLY A 47 -5.62 -12.38 -17.22
CA GLY A 47 -5.40 -10.93 -17.25
C GLY A 47 -4.05 -10.51 -16.65
N MET A 48 -3.59 -11.18 -15.59
CA MET A 48 -2.25 -10.95 -15.02
C MET A 48 -1.13 -11.41 -15.98
N GLU A 49 -1.27 -12.57 -16.60
CA GLU A 49 -0.31 -13.10 -17.58
C GLU A 49 -0.24 -12.23 -18.84
N GLU A 50 -1.38 -11.68 -19.30
CA GLU A 50 -1.44 -10.73 -20.42
C GLU A 50 -0.74 -9.41 -20.09
N ILE A 51 -0.92 -8.88 -18.88
CA ILE A 51 -0.21 -7.68 -18.39
C ILE A 51 1.29 -7.93 -18.31
N GLU A 52 1.69 -9.10 -17.79
CA GLU A 52 3.10 -9.49 -17.71
C GLU A 52 3.71 -9.62 -19.11
N LYS A 53 3.00 -10.26 -20.05
CA LYS A 53 3.44 -10.39 -21.44
C LYS A 53 3.58 -9.03 -22.12
N MET A 54 2.61 -8.14 -21.93
CA MET A 54 2.66 -6.76 -22.43
C MET A 54 3.88 -6.01 -21.87
N TYR A 55 4.21 -6.20 -20.58
CA TYR A 55 5.41 -5.63 -19.96
C TYR A 55 6.69 -6.13 -20.63
N TRP A 56 6.80 -7.44 -20.88
CA TRP A 56 7.96 -8.04 -21.55
C TRP A 56 8.06 -7.65 -23.04
N GLU A 57 6.95 -7.49 -23.75
CA GLU A 57 6.93 -7.04 -25.15
C GLU A 57 7.43 -5.58 -25.26
N VAL A 58 6.96 -4.69 -24.38
CA VAL A 58 7.51 -3.33 -24.28
C VAL A 58 9.02 -3.36 -23.92
N LEU A 59 9.47 -4.38 -23.16
CA LEU A 59 10.88 -4.59 -22.77
C LEU A 59 11.78 -5.01 -23.90
N SER A 60 11.22 -5.78 -24.83
CA SER A 60 11.94 -6.22 -26.01
C SER A 60 12.14 -5.09 -27.03
N ILE A 61 11.26 -4.07 -27.05
CA ILE A 61 11.30 -2.96 -28.00
C ILE A 61 12.23 -1.83 -27.52
N GLN A 62 12.44 -1.68 -26.20
CA GLN A 62 13.31 -0.66 -25.62
C GLN A 62 14.64 -1.25 -25.14
N ASN A 63 15.70 -1.03 -25.95
CA ASN A 63 17.08 -1.45 -25.68
C ASN A 63 17.47 -1.43 -24.18
N SER A 64 17.99 -2.58 -23.73
CA SER A 64 18.24 -3.06 -22.35
C SER A 64 19.07 -2.17 -21.40
N ILE A 65 19.56 -1.00 -21.84
CA ILE A 65 20.30 -0.04 -21.00
C ILE A 65 19.43 1.17 -20.62
N CYS A 66 18.47 1.56 -21.48
CA CYS A 66 17.65 2.75 -21.24
C CYS A 66 16.59 2.51 -20.16
N TRP A 67 16.05 1.28 -20.05
CA TRP A 67 14.94 1.06 -19.13
C TRP A 67 15.34 1.05 -17.64
N PHE A 68 16.54 0.55 -17.33
CA PHE A 68 17.14 0.64 -15.99
C PHE A 68 17.42 2.09 -15.56
N LEU A 69 17.54 3.01 -16.52
CA LEU A 69 17.79 4.43 -16.31
C LEU A 69 16.51 5.30 -16.38
N LEU A 70 15.44 4.80 -17.00
CA LEU A 70 14.23 5.58 -17.28
C LEU A 70 13.10 5.38 -16.28
N PHE A 71 13.06 4.29 -15.52
CA PHE A 71 12.09 4.10 -14.44
C PHE A 71 12.82 3.97 -13.11
N PRO A 72 13.07 5.10 -12.40
CA PRO A 72 13.60 5.03 -11.06
C PRO A 72 12.59 4.32 -10.18
N TRP A 73 13.01 3.19 -9.64
CA TRP A 73 12.25 2.39 -8.69
C TRP A 73 11.79 3.27 -7.53
N ILE A 74 10.51 3.17 -7.17
CA ILE A 74 10.01 3.81 -5.96
C ILE A 74 10.43 2.94 -4.79
N VAL A 75 11.29 3.49 -3.96
CA VAL A 75 11.71 2.94 -2.69
C VAL A 75 10.89 3.63 -1.59
N ILE A 76 10.10 2.81 -0.90
CA ILE A 76 9.27 3.21 0.23
C ILE A 76 9.81 2.53 1.48
N ALA A 77 9.96 3.28 2.56
CA ALA A 77 10.35 2.72 3.86
C ALA A 77 9.39 3.13 4.96
N SER A 78 9.28 2.29 5.98
CA SER A 78 8.68 2.66 7.26
C SER A 78 9.66 2.38 8.38
N TRP A 79 9.76 3.30 9.34
CA TRP A 79 10.69 3.17 10.46
C TRP A 79 10.06 3.63 11.76
N ASN A 80 10.00 2.71 12.74
CA ASN A 80 9.67 3.03 14.11
C ASN A 80 10.92 3.54 14.85
N ILE A 81 11.00 4.87 15.02
CA ILE A 81 12.18 5.54 15.56
C ILE A 81 12.11 5.74 17.09
N ARG A 82 10.92 5.58 17.69
CA ARG A 82 10.65 5.82 19.12
C ARG A 82 11.20 7.17 19.61
N SER A 83 10.61 8.26 19.11
CA SER A 83 10.93 9.69 19.31
C SER A 83 11.88 10.29 18.27
N LEU A 84 11.40 11.28 17.50
CA LEU A 84 12.15 12.07 16.53
C LEU A 84 12.59 13.44 17.10
N ASN A 85 12.44 13.66 18.40
CA ASN A 85 12.81 14.92 19.05
C ASN A 85 14.34 15.10 19.25
N GLN A 86 15.13 14.05 19.06
CA GLN A 86 16.58 14.07 19.26
C GLN A 86 17.32 14.35 17.95
N GLU A 87 18.23 15.32 17.94
CA GLU A 87 19.00 15.71 16.74
C GLU A 87 19.75 14.53 16.10
N LYS A 88 20.30 13.63 16.91
CA LYS A 88 20.94 12.39 16.42
C LYS A 88 19.97 11.55 15.59
N LYS A 89 18.75 11.31 16.10
CA LYS A 89 17.72 10.54 15.40
C LYS A 89 17.18 11.26 14.16
N GLN A 90 17.09 12.58 14.22
CA GLN A 90 16.78 13.41 13.05
C GLN A 90 17.83 13.28 11.95
N LYS A 91 19.12 13.25 12.33
CA LYS A 91 20.23 13.00 11.41
C LYS A 91 20.17 11.58 10.84
N ASP A 92 19.91 10.57 11.67
CA ASP A 92 19.80 9.19 11.21
C ASP A 92 18.64 9.03 10.20
N ALA A 93 17.50 9.68 10.44
CA ALA A 93 16.37 9.69 9.49
C ALA A 93 16.73 10.37 8.16
N ARG A 94 17.46 11.50 8.20
CA ARG A 94 17.99 12.15 6.98
C ARG A 94 18.93 11.24 6.21
N ASN A 95 19.88 10.61 6.90
CA ASN A 95 20.85 9.71 6.29
C ASN A 95 20.15 8.54 5.63
N LEU A 96 19.16 7.92 6.31
CA LEU A 96 18.36 6.85 5.74
C LEU A 96 17.68 7.26 4.41
N ILE A 97 17.06 8.45 4.39
CA ILE A 97 16.41 8.97 3.19
C ILE A 97 17.41 9.15 2.03
N GLN A 98 18.60 9.67 2.32
CA GLN A 98 19.62 9.98 1.31
C GLN A 98 20.37 8.73 0.82
N GLU A 99 20.81 7.87 1.74
CA GLU A 99 21.61 6.69 1.47
C GLU A 99 20.81 5.64 0.69
N GLU A 100 19.55 5.39 1.10
CA GLU A 100 18.67 4.42 0.46
C GLU A 100 17.83 5.05 -0.68
N LYS A 101 18.05 6.34 -0.99
CA LYS A 101 17.40 7.10 -2.07
C LYS A 101 15.88 6.98 -2.07
N LEU A 102 15.28 7.10 -0.87
CA LEU A 102 13.85 6.95 -0.68
C LEU A 102 13.07 7.99 -1.49
N GLN A 103 11.84 7.64 -1.85
CA GLN A 103 10.87 8.57 -2.45
C GLN A 103 9.68 8.80 -1.52
N VAL A 104 9.39 7.83 -0.65
CA VAL A 104 8.38 7.93 0.42
C VAL A 104 8.95 7.30 1.69
N CYS A 105 8.72 7.92 2.83
CA CYS A 105 9.11 7.40 4.13
C CYS A 105 8.00 7.63 5.16
N ALA A 106 7.68 6.61 5.96
CA ALA A 106 6.83 6.75 7.13
C ALA A 106 7.66 6.59 8.41
N ILE A 107 7.68 7.62 9.25
CA ILE A 107 8.27 7.56 10.57
C ILE A 107 7.17 7.32 11.60
N LEU A 108 7.36 6.27 12.40
CA LEU A 108 6.45 5.83 13.44
C LEU A 108 7.00 6.14 14.83
N GLU A 109 6.07 6.30 15.76
CA GLU A 109 6.32 6.74 17.13
C GLU A 109 7.19 8.00 17.16
N THR A 110 6.85 9.03 16.38
CA THR A 110 7.67 10.26 16.28
C THR A 110 7.66 11.08 17.55
N HIS A 111 6.57 11.08 18.32
CA HIS A 111 6.39 11.88 19.55
C HIS A 111 6.66 13.39 19.36
N LEU A 112 6.50 13.91 18.15
CA LEU A 112 6.69 15.34 17.87
C LEU A 112 5.52 16.15 18.45
N LYS A 113 5.82 17.23 19.17
CA LYS A 113 4.79 18.13 19.72
C LYS A 113 4.15 18.92 18.58
N ALA A 114 2.83 19.12 18.63
CA ALA A 114 2.09 19.83 17.58
C ALA A 114 2.66 21.23 17.27
N GLY A 115 3.08 21.99 18.29
CA GLY A 115 3.65 23.33 18.12
C GLY A 115 5.02 23.38 17.44
N ASN A 116 5.80 22.29 17.49
CA ASN A 116 7.13 22.21 16.86
C ASN A 116 7.14 21.35 15.60
N LEU A 117 5.98 20.81 15.22
CA LEU A 117 5.88 19.76 14.22
C LEU A 117 6.45 20.20 12.87
N SER A 118 6.10 21.41 12.40
CA SER A 118 6.67 21.95 11.16
C SER A 118 8.18 22.09 11.28
N THR A 119 8.66 22.78 12.31
CA THR A 119 10.10 23.02 12.51
C THR A 119 10.91 21.72 12.55
N ASP A 120 10.43 20.69 13.24
CA ASP A 120 11.14 19.41 13.35
C ASP A 120 11.02 18.57 12.07
N CYS A 121 9.86 18.57 11.42
CA CYS A 121 9.70 17.90 10.12
C CYS A 121 10.55 18.58 9.03
N ASP A 122 10.56 19.91 8.95
CA ASP A 122 11.29 20.66 7.94
C ASP A 122 12.81 20.48 8.12
N LYS A 123 13.30 20.34 9.36
CA LYS A 123 14.68 19.95 9.66
C LYS A 123 15.04 18.57 9.12
N VAL A 124 14.12 17.60 9.18
CA VAL A 124 14.38 16.19 8.80
C VAL A 124 14.14 15.97 7.31
N PHE A 125 13.05 16.51 6.77
CA PHE A 125 12.55 16.20 5.44
C PHE A 125 12.90 17.29 4.42
N GLY A 126 13.28 18.50 4.86
CA GLY A 126 13.76 19.58 4.00
C GLY A 126 12.71 19.97 2.95
N SER A 127 13.03 19.78 1.67
CA SER A 127 12.15 20.09 0.54
C SER A 127 11.04 19.06 0.30
N TRP A 128 10.99 17.97 1.06
CA TRP A 128 9.94 16.97 0.97
C TRP A 128 8.65 17.47 1.61
N SER A 129 7.51 17.08 1.03
CA SER A 129 6.21 17.28 1.66
C SER A 129 5.95 16.18 2.69
N TRP A 130 5.12 16.49 3.69
CA TRP A 130 4.79 15.55 4.75
C TRP A 130 3.35 15.73 5.23
N ILE A 131 2.78 14.64 5.75
CA ILE A 131 1.51 14.61 6.48
C ILE A 131 1.72 13.95 7.84
N SER A 132 0.84 14.26 8.78
CA SER A 132 0.89 13.68 10.12
C SER A 132 -0.49 13.39 10.66
N ASN A 133 -0.57 12.53 11.68
CA ASN A 133 -1.79 12.30 12.43
C ASN A 133 -1.95 13.27 13.62
N SER A 134 -1.24 14.40 13.62
CA SER A 134 -1.20 15.33 14.76
C SER A 134 -2.59 15.81 15.18
N SER A 135 -3.49 16.07 14.23
CA SER A 135 -4.88 16.48 14.49
C SER A 135 -5.72 15.44 15.23
N PHE A 136 -5.32 14.16 15.19
CA PHE A 136 -6.01 13.06 15.88
C PHE A 136 -5.38 12.73 17.23
N SER A 137 -4.25 13.35 17.55
CA SER A 137 -3.50 13.16 18.80
C SER A 137 -3.58 14.42 19.67
N LYS A 138 -3.83 14.29 20.97
CA LYS A 138 -4.01 15.47 21.84
C LYS A 138 -2.74 16.32 22.00
N ASN A 139 -1.57 15.69 22.07
CA ASN A 139 -0.32 16.37 22.49
C ASN A 139 0.86 16.14 21.55
N SER A 140 0.88 15.06 20.79
CA SER A 140 2.02 14.72 19.92
C SER A 140 1.65 13.81 18.76
N SER A 141 2.17 14.15 17.59
CA SER A 141 2.12 13.30 16.40
C SER A 141 2.84 11.99 16.68
N ARG A 142 2.25 10.88 16.21
CA ARG A 142 2.83 9.54 16.31
C ARG A 142 3.26 9.00 14.97
N ILE A 143 2.62 9.45 13.89
CA ILE A 143 2.91 9.03 12.53
C ILE A 143 3.19 10.28 11.72
N VAL A 144 4.32 10.28 11.01
CA VAL A 144 4.60 11.23 9.94
C VAL A 144 4.90 10.45 8.69
N VAL A 145 4.22 10.78 7.59
CA VAL A 145 4.53 10.25 6.25
C VAL A 145 5.07 11.39 5.43
N ALA A 146 6.29 11.25 4.93
CA ALA A 146 6.97 12.23 4.10
C ALA A 146 7.28 11.66 2.72
N TRP A 147 7.27 12.48 1.68
CA TRP A 147 7.56 12.07 0.31
C TRP A 147 8.25 13.18 -0.49
N ASN A 148 9.00 12.77 -1.50
CA ASN A 148 9.62 13.70 -2.45
C ASN A 148 8.56 14.20 -3.45
N SER A 149 8.09 15.42 -3.24
CA SER A 149 7.00 16.05 -4.00
C SER A 149 7.33 16.27 -5.48
N ASN A 150 8.62 16.23 -5.85
CA ASN A 150 9.06 16.33 -7.24
C ASN A 150 8.88 15.01 -8.01
N ARG A 151 8.68 13.89 -7.31
CA ARG A 151 8.57 12.55 -7.92
C ARG A 151 7.26 11.85 -7.61
N ILE A 152 6.70 12.15 -6.45
CA ILE A 152 5.55 11.45 -5.88
C ILE A 152 4.45 12.48 -5.57
N LYS A 153 3.23 12.14 -5.99
CA LYS A 153 2.00 12.75 -5.50
C LYS A 153 1.35 11.79 -4.51
N LEU A 154 1.33 12.18 -3.24
CA LEU A 154 0.72 11.40 -2.16
C LEU A 154 -0.60 12.04 -1.75
N SER A 155 -1.67 11.25 -1.73
CA SER A 155 -3.01 11.70 -1.31
C SER A 155 -3.50 10.89 -0.10
N PRO A 156 -3.71 11.50 1.07
CA PRO A 156 -4.29 10.79 2.21
C PRO A 156 -5.76 10.44 1.94
N ILE A 157 -6.14 9.17 2.16
CA ILE A 157 -7.53 8.71 2.13
C ILE A 157 -8.13 8.82 3.52
N THR A 158 -7.44 8.23 4.51
CA THR A 158 -7.92 8.19 5.90
C THR A 158 -6.75 8.43 6.83
N VAL A 159 -6.94 9.34 7.79
CA VAL A 159 -5.99 9.61 8.87
C VAL A 159 -6.71 9.32 10.18
N SER A 160 -6.09 8.53 11.04
CA SER A 160 -6.61 8.19 12.36
C SER A 160 -5.53 8.35 13.42
N ARG A 161 -5.90 8.09 14.69
CA ARG A 161 -4.87 7.99 15.73
C ARG A 161 -3.84 6.95 15.38
N HIS A 162 -4.25 5.75 14.98
CA HIS A 162 -3.34 4.60 14.89
C HIS A 162 -2.81 4.31 13.49
N SER A 163 -3.31 5.03 12.47
CA SER A 163 -2.95 4.76 11.08
C SER A 163 -3.08 5.97 10.17
N ILE A 164 -2.28 5.95 9.10
CA ILE A 164 -2.43 6.83 7.94
C ILE A 164 -2.51 5.92 6.71
N PHE A 165 -3.58 6.09 5.94
CA PHE A 165 -3.80 5.41 4.67
C PHE A 165 -3.72 6.41 3.53
N CYS A 166 -2.86 6.13 2.55
CA CYS A 166 -2.63 7.03 1.42
C CYS A 166 -2.51 6.30 0.08
N ILE A 167 -2.80 7.04 -0.99
CA ILE A 167 -2.50 6.70 -2.38
C ILE A 167 -1.17 7.34 -2.75
N VAL A 168 -0.31 6.58 -3.42
CA VAL A 168 1.02 7.02 -3.86
C VAL A 168 1.10 6.95 -5.38
N GLU A 169 1.01 8.10 -6.03
CA GLU A 169 1.13 8.21 -7.48
C GLU A 169 2.56 8.67 -7.82
N ALA A 170 3.34 7.85 -8.51
CA ALA A 170 4.54 8.36 -9.18
C ALA A 170 4.18 8.92 -10.55
N LEU A 171 4.95 9.92 -10.97
CA LEU A 171 4.78 10.60 -12.26
C LEU A 171 4.81 9.66 -13.49
N GLN A 172 5.17 8.38 -13.33
CA GLN A 172 5.20 7.36 -14.39
C GLN A 172 4.59 6.00 -13.99
N VAL A 173 4.17 5.78 -12.73
CA VAL A 173 3.56 4.52 -12.23
C VAL A 173 2.56 4.84 -11.11
N ILE A 174 1.35 4.28 -11.17
CA ILE A 174 0.35 4.40 -10.09
C ILE A 174 0.48 3.20 -9.16
N LEU A 175 0.96 3.40 -7.93
CA LEU A 175 0.97 2.38 -6.88
C LEU A 175 -0.19 2.63 -5.91
N LYS A 176 -1.10 1.64 -5.80
CA LYS A 176 -2.25 1.73 -4.90
C LYS A 176 -1.95 1.00 -3.59
N CYS A 177 -2.18 1.71 -2.49
CA CYS A 177 -2.16 1.29 -1.08
C CYS A 177 -0.81 1.29 -0.35
N PHE A 178 -0.68 2.21 0.61
CA PHE A 178 0.27 2.13 1.73
C PHE A 178 -0.49 2.35 3.04
N VAL A 179 -0.56 1.31 3.89
CA VAL A 179 -1.16 1.36 5.22
C VAL A 179 -0.04 1.29 6.25
N VAL A 180 0.06 2.30 7.12
CA VAL A 180 0.99 2.27 8.25
C VAL A 180 0.21 2.26 9.55
N SER A 181 0.44 1.28 10.41
CA SER A 181 -0.20 1.16 11.73
C SER A 181 0.82 1.07 12.86
N TYR A 182 0.51 1.67 14.01
CA TYR A 182 1.20 1.40 15.28
C TYR A 182 0.19 0.80 16.27
N MET A 183 0.11 -0.52 16.33
CA MET A 183 -0.39 -1.21 17.52
C MET A 183 0.52 -2.42 17.73
N LEU A 184 0.69 -2.80 18.99
CA LEU A 184 1.53 -3.90 19.47
C LEU A 184 1.63 -5.03 18.44
N GLN A 185 2.87 -5.31 18.04
CA GLN A 185 3.26 -6.29 17.01
C GLN A 185 2.96 -5.82 15.58
N THR A 186 3.95 -5.15 14.96
CA THR A 186 4.02 -4.92 13.52
C THR A 186 3.85 -6.25 12.78
N GLN A 187 2.67 -6.51 12.21
CA GLN A 187 2.59 -7.30 10.99
C GLN A 187 2.97 -6.36 9.85
N VAL A 188 4.22 -6.48 9.41
CA VAL A 188 4.72 -5.86 8.18
C VAL A 188 3.92 -6.46 7.02
N TRP A 189 3.14 -5.63 6.34
CA TRP A 189 2.58 -6.03 5.04
C TRP A 189 3.68 -5.88 3.99
N LYS A 190 4.07 -7.00 3.41
CA LYS A 190 5.06 -7.13 2.34
C LYS A 190 4.30 -7.33 1.05
N GLU A 191 4.16 -6.29 0.23
CA GLU A 191 3.88 -6.46 -1.19
C GLU A 191 5.18 -6.27 -1.96
N GLU A 192 5.58 -7.34 -2.65
CA GLU A 192 6.68 -7.36 -3.61
C GLU A 192 6.18 -6.69 -4.89
N VAL A 193 6.76 -5.55 -5.25
CA VAL A 193 6.58 -4.99 -6.59
C VAL A 193 7.94 -4.74 -7.22
N CYS A 194 8.21 -5.54 -8.25
CA CYS A 194 9.39 -5.54 -9.11
C CYS A 194 10.65 -6.07 -8.37
N GLY A 195 11.43 -6.95 -9.00
CA GLY A 195 12.39 -7.83 -8.32
C GLY A 195 13.48 -7.18 -7.42
N LYS A 196 13.48 -7.62 -6.14
CA LYS A 196 14.59 -7.71 -5.15
C LYS A 196 15.48 -6.47 -4.85
N SER A 197 15.40 -5.98 -3.61
CA SER A 197 16.40 -6.22 -2.54
C SER A 197 15.91 -5.62 -1.21
N TYR A 198 15.96 -6.38 -0.12
CA TYR A 198 15.56 -5.91 1.22
C TYR A 198 16.80 -5.80 2.11
N LYS A 199 16.95 -4.65 2.76
CA LYS A 199 17.96 -4.43 3.80
C LYS A 199 17.25 -4.26 5.13
N TRP A 200 17.45 -5.23 6.02
CA TRP A 200 16.99 -5.12 7.41
C TRP A 200 17.94 -4.20 8.16
N LEU A 201 17.51 -2.97 8.44
CA LEU A 201 18.15 -2.17 9.50
C LEU A 201 17.60 -2.67 10.84
N LYS A 202 18.22 -3.73 11.36
CA LYS A 202 18.18 -4.02 12.80
C LYS A 202 19.02 -2.96 13.50
N VAL A 203 18.40 -2.23 14.42
CA VAL A 203 19.10 -1.61 15.55
C VAL A 203 18.68 -2.36 16.80
#